data_AF-A0A2E3MWS7-F1
#
_entry.id   AF-A0A2E3MWS7-F1
#
_cell.length_a   1.000
_cell.length_b   1.000
_cell.length_c   1.000
_cell.angle_alpha   90.00
_cell.angle_beta   90.00
_cell.angle_gamma   90.00
#
_symmetry.space_group_name_H-M   'P 1'
#
loop_
_entity.id
_entity.type
_entity.pdbx_description
1 polymer ?
#
loop_
_entity_poly.entity_id
_entity_poly.type
_entity_poly.pdbx_seq_one_letter_code
_entity_poly.pdbx_strand_id
1 'polypeptide(L)'
;MIESFVERIRSVMKKRQGNYAPPRLNFEIEARLVTTFLQGRGLLRPGKKITAEDIPSLRLLAKQARLAAGFHDDSWLDIVGYAETVSQLDEEQLNDGAFRTNPREAEESLGIGVAGGAEGSSLREEERDHR
;
A
#
# COMPACT_ATOMS: atom_id res chain seq x y z
N MET A 1 -0.18 34.78 -7.14
CA MET A 1 -1.42 34.43 -6.39
C MET A 1 -1.75 32.94 -6.47
N ILE A 2 -1.52 32.26 -7.61
CA ILE A 2 -1.71 30.80 -7.75
C ILE A 2 -0.63 30.00 -7.01
N GLU A 3 0.63 30.44 -7.05
CA GLU A 3 1.75 29.76 -6.36
C GLU A 3 1.53 29.63 -4.85
N SER A 4 1.03 30.68 -4.19
CA SER A 4 0.78 30.66 -2.74
C SER A 4 -0.42 29.79 -2.31
N PHE A 5 -1.27 29.38 -3.26
CA PHE A 5 -2.34 28.42 -3.02
C PHE A 5 -1.84 26.98 -3.12
N VAL A 6 -1.05 26.68 -4.16
CA VAL A 6 -0.41 25.37 -4.36
C VAL A 6 0.53 25.03 -3.20
N GLU A 7 1.32 26.00 -2.72
CA GLU A 7 2.20 25.80 -1.57
C GLU A 7 1.43 25.48 -0.28
N ARG A 8 0.27 26.11 -0.06
CA ARG A 8 -0.58 25.82 1.10
C ARG A 8 -1.17 24.41 1.03
N ILE A 9 -1.63 23.98 -0.15
CA ILE A 9 -2.11 22.62 -0.38
C ILE A 9 -1.00 21.62 -0.03
N ARG A 10 0.21 21.80 -0.59
CA ARG A 10 1.37 20.95 -0.30
C ARG A 10 1.71 20.91 1.19
N SER A 11 1.64 22.04 1.89
CA SER A 11 1.91 22.11 3.33
C SER A 11 0.91 21.29 4.15
N VAL A 12 -0.39 21.41 3.85
CA VAL A 12 -1.44 20.62 4.53
C VAL A 12 -1.28 19.13 4.23
N MET A 13 -0.99 18.79 2.98
CA MET A 13 -0.74 17.41 2.57
C MET A 13 0.46 16.80 3.29
N LYS A 14 1.59 17.51 3.34
CA LYS A 14 2.80 17.05 4.04
C LYS A 14 2.56 16.81 5.53
N LYS A 15 1.78 17.67 6.19
CA LYS A 15 1.37 17.48 7.59
C LYS A 15 0.52 16.23 7.78
N ARG A 16 -0.38 15.93 6.84
CA ARG A 16 -1.21 14.72 6.89
C ARG A 16 -0.37 13.46 6.64
N GLN A 17 0.56 13.50 5.69
CA GLN A 17 1.41 12.37 5.34
C GLN A 17 2.31 11.92 6.49
N GLY A 18 2.74 12.83 7.38
CA GLY A 18 3.60 12.49 8.53
C GLY A 18 2.99 11.49 9.52
N ASN A 19 1.68 11.21 9.43
CA ASN A 19 1.00 10.23 10.26
C ASN A 19 0.85 8.84 9.60
N TYR A 20 1.30 8.69 8.36
CA TYR A 20 1.14 7.47 7.58
C TYR A 20 2.49 6.86 7.23
N ALA A 21 2.49 5.54 6.98
CA ALA A 21 3.61 4.87 6.32
C ALA A 21 3.90 5.49 4.94
N PRO A 22 5.08 5.23 4.34
CA PRO A 22 5.36 5.65 2.97
C PRO A 22 4.22 5.27 2.01
N PRO A 23 3.85 6.14 1.06
CA PRO A 23 2.69 5.94 0.17
C PRO A 23 2.66 4.57 -0.49
N ARG A 24 3.77 4.14 -1.11
CA ARG A 24 3.87 2.82 -1.75
C ARG A 24 3.63 1.68 -0.79
N LEU A 25 4.27 1.67 0.38
CA LEU A 25 4.06 0.62 1.38
C LEU A 25 2.59 0.55 1.84
N ASN A 26 1.97 1.70 2.09
CA ASN A 26 0.57 1.74 2.49
C ASN A 26 -0.34 1.20 1.37
N PHE A 27 -0.11 1.62 0.11
CA PHE A 27 -0.90 1.16 -1.02
C PHE A 27 -0.67 -0.31 -1.37
N GLU A 28 0.52 -0.87 -1.16
CA GLU A 28 0.77 -2.30 -1.32
C GLU A 28 -0.03 -3.14 -0.32
N ILE A 29 -0.17 -2.66 0.92
CA ILE A 29 -1.03 -3.29 1.93
C ILE A 29 -2.50 -3.21 1.50
N GLU A 30 -2.97 -2.03 1.10
CA GLU A 30 -4.35 -1.84 0.62
C GLU A 30 -4.65 -2.71 -0.61
N ALA A 31 -3.73 -2.76 -1.58
CA ALA A 31 -3.82 -3.58 -2.80
C ALA A 31 -3.99 -5.07 -2.48
N ARG A 32 -3.25 -5.59 -1.48
CA ARG A 32 -3.40 -6.97 -1.00
C ARG A 32 -4.77 -7.21 -0.37
N LEU A 33 -5.24 -6.30 0.48
CA LEU A 33 -6.55 -6.41 1.12
C LEU A 33 -7.69 -6.40 0.09
N VAL A 34 -7.68 -5.45 -0.85
CA VAL A 34 -8.68 -5.34 -1.91
C VAL A 34 -8.66 -6.57 -2.81
N THR A 35 -7.47 -7.02 -3.23
CA THR A 35 -7.31 -8.25 -4.04
C THR A 35 -7.93 -9.44 -3.33
N THR A 36 -7.59 -9.65 -2.06
CA THR A 36 -8.08 -10.78 -1.26
C THR A 36 -9.59 -10.75 -1.12
N PHE A 37 -10.15 -9.57 -0.82
CA PHE A 37 -11.59 -9.39 -0.72
C PHE A 37 -12.31 -9.69 -2.05
N LEU A 38 -11.85 -9.13 -3.17
CA LEU A 38 -12.50 -9.33 -4.47
C LEU A 38 -12.38 -10.78 -4.96
N GLN A 39 -11.25 -11.44 -4.71
CA GLN A 39 -11.07 -12.86 -5.02
C GLN A 39 -12.01 -13.74 -4.17
N GLY A 40 -12.09 -13.49 -2.86
CA GLY A 40 -13.00 -14.21 -1.96
C GLY A 40 -14.49 -14.03 -2.32
N ARG A 41 -14.82 -12.96 -3.04
CA ARG A 41 -16.17 -12.69 -3.56
C ARG A 41 -16.40 -13.20 -5.00
N GLY A 42 -15.38 -13.78 -5.64
CA GLY A 42 -15.45 -14.19 -7.05
C GLY A 42 -15.55 -13.02 -8.04
N LEU A 43 -15.25 -11.80 -7.59
CA LEU A 43 -15.33 -10.57 -8.40
C LEU A 43 -14.01 -10.25 -9.12
N LEU A 44 -12.92 -10.89 -8.70
CA LEU A 44 -11.63 -10.82 -9.37
C LEU A 44 -11.24 -12.22 -9.87
N ARG A 45 -10.90 -12.31 -11.16
CA ARG A 45 -10.50 -13.58 -11.78
C ARG A 45 -9.26 -14.16 -11.08
N PRO A 46 -9.17 -15.50 -10.93
CA PRO A 46 -7.97 -16.14 -10.41
C PRO A 46 -6.71 -15.67 -11.16
N GLY A 47 -5.63 -15.41 -10.41
CA GLY A 47 -4.37 -14.93 -10.96
C GLY A 47 -4.32 -13.42 -11.28
N LYS A 48 -5.42 -12.68 -11.17
CA LYS A 48 -5.42 -11.22 -11.23
C LYS A 48 -5.27 -10.61 -9.83
N LYS A 49 -4.60 -9.46 -9.77
CA LYS A 49 -4.33 -8.71 -8.54
C LYS A 49 -4.51 -7.22 -8.82
N ILE A 50 -5.01 -6.51 -7.83
CA ILE A 50 -4.91 -5.04 -7.74
C ILE A 50 -3.50 -4.73 -7.25
N THR A 51 -2.83 -3.75 -7.84
CA THR A 51 -1.49 -3.31 -7.47
C THR A 51 -1.52 -2.00 -6.69
N ALA A 52 -0.38 -1.56 -6.17
CA ALA A 52 -0.30 -0.30 -5.43
C ALA A 52 -0.69 0.91 -6.31
N GLU A 53 -0.38 0.84 -7.60
CA GLU A 53 -0.66 1.86 -8.61
C GLU A 53 -2.17 2.00 -8.90
N ASP A 54 -2.95 0.94 -8.69
CA ASP A 54 -4.42 0.98 -8.86
C ASP A 54 -5.12 1.71 -7.70
N ILE A 55 -4.53 1.70 -6.50
CA ILE A 55 -5.19 2.13 -5.26
C ILE A 55 -5.56 3.62 -5.25
N PRO A 56 -4.67 4.56 -5.62
CA PRO A 56 -5.05 5.98 -5.67
C PRO A 56 -6.27 6.24 -6.57
N SER A 57 -6.33 5.58 -7.73
CA SER A 57 -7.46 5.69 -8.66
C SER A 57 -8.75 5.16 -8.04
N LEU A 58 -8.69 4.01 -7.37
CA LEU A 58 -9.84 3.45 -6.64
C LEU A 58 -10.31 4.39 -5.50
N ARG A 59 -9.39 5.05 -4.81
CA ARG A 59 -9.72 6.03 -3.75
C ARG A 59 -10.35 7.29 -4.31
N LEU A 60 -9.84 7.81 -5.43
CA LEU A 60 -10.42 8.95 -6.15
C LEU A 60 -11.86 8.67 -6.56
N LEU A 61 -12.12 7.51 -7.17
CA LEU A 61 -13.48 7.10 -7.55
C LEU A 61 -14.42 7.04 -6.34
N ALA A 62 -13.98 6.45 -5.23
CA ALA A 62 -14.79 6.37 -4.02
C ALA A 62 -15.09 7.75 -3.40
N LYS A 63 -14.12 8.67 -3.41
CA LYS A 63 -14.27 10.06 -2.94
C LYS A 63 -15.23 10.85 -3.83
N GLN A 64 -15.08 10.73 -5.15
CA GLN A 64 -16.00 11.36 -6.12
C GLN A 64 -17.43 10.83 -5.97
N ALA A 65 -17.60 9.52 -5.79
CA ALA A 65 -18.92 8.92 -5.56
C ALA A 65 -19.58 9.45 -4.28
N ARG A 66 -18.83 9.61 -3.18
CA ARG A 66 -19.37 10.18 -1.93
C ARG A 66 -19.74 11.66 -2.07
N LEU A 67 -18.90 12.47 -2.71
CA LEU A 67 -19.22 13.85 -3.05
C LEU A 67 -20.51 13.95 -3.87
N ALA A 68 -20.65 13.12 -4.92
CA ALA A 68 -21.82 13.12 -5.77
C ALA A 68 -23.10 12.68 -5.03
N ALA A 69 -22.96 11.78 -4.04
CA ALA A 69 -24.07 11.31 -3.23
C ALA A 69 -24.51 12.33 -2.16
N GLY A 70 -23.75 13.41 -1.94
CA GLY A 70 -24.03 14.40 -0.88
C GLY A 70 -23.83 13.86 0.54
N PHE A 71 -23.22 12.68 0.67
CA PHE A 71 -22.88 12.08 1.95
C PHE A 71 -21.39 12.24 2.16
N HIS A 72 -21.02 12.79 3.34
CA HIS A 72 -19.67 12.89 3.89
C HIS A 72 -18.93 14.22 3.68
N ASP A 73 -18.07 14.57 4.64
CA ASP A 73 -17.15 15.72 4.63
C ASP A 73 -15.92 15.48 3.73
N ASP A 74 -16.10 14.79 2.60
CA ASP A 74 -15.03 14.68 1.62
C ASP A 74 -14.78 16.05 1.00
N SER A 75 -13.52 16.46 0.98
CA SER A 75 -13.13 17.75 0.45
C SER A 75 -12.43 17.60 -0.90
N TRP A 76 -12.47 18.66 -1.72
CA TRP A 76 -11.63 18.73 -2.92
C TRP A 76 -10.14 18.56 -2.60
N LEU A 77 -9.71 18.90 -1.38
CA LEU A 77 -8.35 18.68 -0.92
C LEU A 77 -8.01 17.19 -0.77
N ASP A 78 -8.97 16.35 -0.39
CA ASP A 78 -8.74 14.89 -0.32
C ASP A 78 -8.59 14.29 -1.73
N ILE A 79 -9.32 14.82 -2.71
CA ILE A 79 -9.18 14.43 -4.13
C ILE A 79 -7.80 14.80 -4.66
N VAL A 80 -7.40 16.06 -4.51
CA VAL A 80 -6.05 16.51 -4.89
C VAL A 80 -4.99 15.70 -4.12
N GLY A 81 -5.31 15.36 -2.87
CA GLY A 81 -4.51 14.50 -2.00
C GLY A 81 -4.09 13.19 -2.66
N TYR A 82 -5.08 12.44 -3.16
CA TYR A 82 -4.81 11.16 -3.81
C TYR A 82 -4.17 11.33 -5.20
N ALA A 83 -4.45 12.42 -5.92
CA ALA A 83 -3.78 12.70 -7.19
C ALA A 83 -2.27 12.90 -7.01
N GLU A 84 -1.84 13.66 -5.99
CA GLU A 84 -0.41 13.84 -5.69
C GLU A 84 0.27 12.51 -5.34
N THR A 85 -0.42 11.61 -4.61
CA THR A 85 0.16 10.30 -4.27
C THR A 85 0.39 9.42 -5.49
N VAL A 86 -0.35 9.62 -6.61
CA VAL A 86 -0.03 8.95 -7.89
C VAL A 86 1.32 9.43 -8.41
N SER A 87 1.55 10.75 -8.43
CA SER A 87 2.82 11.31 -8.87
C SER A 87 4.00 10.84 -8.01
N GLN A 88 3.80 10.67 -6.70
CA GLN A 88 4.82 10.12 -5.81
C GLN A 88 5.15 8.66 -6.14
N LEU A 89 4.17 7.83 -6.49
CA LEU A 89 4.42 6.46 -6.94
C LEU A 89 5.19 6.41 -8.26
N ASP A 90 4.85 7.30 -9.20
CA ASP A 90 5.54 7.41 -10.49
C ASP A 90 7.01 7.84 -10.28
N GLU A 91 7.26 8.81 -9.39
CA GLU A 91 8.61 9.24 -9.01
C GLU A 91 9.40 8.13 -8.30
N GLU A 92 8.79 7.43 -7.34
CA GLU A 92 9.41 6.28 -6.68
C GLU A 92 9.75 5.18 -7.70
N GLN A 93 8.86 4.89 -8.66
CA GLN A 93 9.11 3.88 -9.69
C GLN A 93 10.24 4.29 -10.65
N LEU A 94 10.33 5.57 -11.01
CA LEU A 94 11.44 6.10 -11.82
C LEU A 94 12.78 6.02 -11.05
N ASN A 95 12.76 6.25 -9.75
CA ASN A 95 13.93 6.18 -8.88
C ASN A 95 14.34 4.72 -8.55
N ASP A 96 13.38 3.81 -8.38
CA ASP A 96 13.62 2.37 -8.15
C ASP A 96 14.11 1.66 -9.42
N GLY A 97 13.84 2.21 -10.60
CA GLY A 97 14.53 1.84 -11.84
C GLY A 97 16.06 1.98 -11.76
N ALA A 98 16.56 2.83 -10.85
CA ALA A 98 17.98 2.98 -10.52
C ALA A 98 18.40 2.27 -9.21
N PHE A 99 17.45 1.78 -8.40
CA PHE A 99 17.70 1.18 -7.09
C PHE A 99 17.03 -0.20 -6.98
N ARG A 100 17.54 -1.18 -7.74
CA ARG A 100 17.31 -2.59 -7.41
C ARG A 100 18.11 -2.94 -6.16
N THR A 101 17.63 -2.60 -4.97
CA THR A 101 18.15 -3.22 -3.75
C THR A 101 17.34 -4.45 -3.40
N ASN A 102 18.10 -5.45 -2.97
CA ASN A 102 17.69 -6.79 -2.69
C ASN A 102 16.63 -6.76 -1.56
N PRO A 103 15.54 -7.54 -1.58
CA PRO A 103 14.52 -7.56 -0.52
C PRO A 103 15.09 -7.72 0.91
N ARG A 104 16.28 -8.32 1.04
CA ARG A 104 17.02 -8.44 2.30
C ARG A 104 17.55 -7.12 2.86
N GLU A 105 17.87 -6.14 2.02
CA GLU A 105 18.48 -4.86 2.46
C GLU A 105 17.41 -3.88 2.97
N ALA A 106 16.15 -4.02 2.50
CA ALA A 106 15.03 -3.26 3.02
C ALA A 106 14.70 -3.62 4.49
N GLU A 107 14.86 -4.90 4.86
CA GLU A 107 14.60 -5.40 6.21
C GLU A 107 15.62 -4.90 7.25
N GLU A 108 16.91 -4.77 6.87
CA GLU A 108 17.94 -4.20 7.74
C GLU A 108 17.75 -2.70 7.99
N SER A 109 17.28 -1.94 6.99
CA SER A 109 17.05 -0.49 7.13
C SER A 109 15.91 -0.14 8.09
N LEU A 110 14.96 -1.06 8.28
CA LEU A 110 13.78 -0.88 9.14
C LEU A 110 13.99 -1.37 10.58
N GLY A 111 15.18 -1.90 10.91
CA GLY A 111 15.50 -2.37 12.27
C GLY A 111 14.61 -3.51 12.76
N ILE A 112 13.92 -4.22 11.86
CA ILE A 112 13.08 -5.37 12.20
C ILE A 112 13.98 -6.60 12.23
N GLY A 113 14.77 -6.73 13.30
CA GLY A 113 15.52 -7.94 13.57
C GLY A 113 14.56 -9.11 13.79
N VAL A 114 14.46 -10.01 12.82
CA VAL A 114 13.80 -11.30 13.03
C VAL A 114 14.74 -12.14 13.89
N ALA A 115 14.42 -12.24 15.18
CA ALA A 115 15.05 -13.16 16.09
C ALA A 115 14.73 -14.61 15.66
N GLY A 116 15.76 -15.30 15.14
CA GLY A 116 16.10 -16.65 15.58
C GLY A 116 15.34 -17.84 14.99
N GLY A 117 16.06 -18.63 14.19
CA GLY A 117 16.20 -20.07 14.45
C GLY A 117 15.30 -21.02 13.66
N ALA A 118 15.72 -21.39 12.45
CA ALA A 118 15.41 -22.70 11.88
C ALA A 118 16.70 -23.52 11.84
N GLU A 119 17.05 -24.13 12.98
CA GLU A 119 17.97 -25.28 12.98
C GLU A 119 17.14 -26.55 12.75
N GLY A 120 17.56 -27.31 11.73
CA GLY A 120 16.94 -28.58 11.38
C GLY A 120 17.18 -29.66 12.42
N SER A 121 16.30 -30.66 12.41
CA SER A 121 16.58 -31.97 12.98
C SER A 121 15.63 -32.98 12.35
N SER A 122 16.20 -33.91 11.59
CA SER A 122 15.54 -35.10 11.10
C SER A 122 15.58 -36.18 12.17
N LEU A 123 14.43 -36.72 12.59
CA LEU A 123 14.31 -38.01 13.29
C LEU A 123 12.92 -38.56 12.95
N ARG A 124 12.84 -39.49 11.98
CA ARG A 124 12.84 -40.96 12.14
C ARG A 124 11.46 -41.55 12.48
N GLU A 125 11.14 -42.56 11.67
CA GLU A 125 10.20 -43.65 11.88
C GLU A 125 10.19 -44.13 13.34
N GLU A 126 8.99 -44.44 13.88
CA GLU A 126 8.57 -45.79 14.28
C GLU A 126 7.35 -45.76 15.24
N GLU A 127 6.38 -46.65 14.94
CA GLU A 127 5.53 -47.37 15.91
C GLU A 127 4.45 -46.58 16.70
N ARG A 128 3.28 -47.11 17.09
CA ARG A 128 2.54 -48.37 16.94
C ARG A 128 1.12 -48.09 17.51
N ASP A 129 0.17 -48.89 17.05
CA ASP A 129 -1.03 -49.42 17.72
C ASP A 129 -1.53 -48.90 19.10
N HIS A 130 -2.87 -48.96 19.19
CA HIS A 130 -3.74 -49.03 20.38
C HIS A 130 -4.20 -47.71 21.04
N ARG A 131 -5.42 -47.29 20.70
CA ARG A 131 -6.61 -47.46 21.56
C ARG A 131 -7.91 -47.13 20.83
#